data_AF-A0A924NV47-F1
#
_entry.id   AF-A0A924NV47-F1
#
_cell.length_a   1.000
_cell.length_b   1.000
_cell.length_c   1.000
_cell.angle_alpha   90.00
_cell.angle_beta   90.00
_cell.angle_gamma   90.00
#
_symmetry.space_group_name_H-M   'P 1'
#
loop_
_entity.id
_entity.type
_entity.pdbx_description
1 polymer ?
#
loop_
_entity_poly.entity_id
_entity_poly.type
_entity_poly.pdbx_seq_one_letter_code
_entity_poly.pdbx_strand_id
1 'polypeptide(L)'
;MKTFFCACCLLFASFFASSGVFASSPVSDAVYRKQINAFVDEWHDDAAHARLAYFDKIAPNGIYIGTDKTELWNREQFKAWAKRFFERKSAWSFKSVKRNVYLSADRKFIWFDELLDTQMGPCQASGVIRKTDNGFEIEHYQLSIAIPNEVADKVSKMVKESESKPDAKTEVKPKPDAKTEAKPETKPAAY
;
A
#
# COMPACT_ATOMS: atom_id res chain seq x y z
N MET A 1 3.50 -88.70 4.08
CA MET A 1 2.49 -88.63 2.98
C MET A 1 1.32 -87.76 3.44
N LYS A 2 0.86 -86.88 2.54
CA LYS A 2 -0.35 -86.03 2.57
C LYS A 2 -0.19 -84.58 3.08
N THR A 3 -0.04 -83.74 2.06
CA THR A 3 -0.29 -82.29 1.92
C THR A 3 -1.59 -81.80 2.55
N PHE A 4 -1.60 -80.56 3.07
CA PHE A 4 -2.72 -79.63 2.88
C PHE A 4 -2.22 -78.18 2.81
N PHE A 5 -2.41 -77.59 1.63
CA PHE A 5 -2.28 -76.17 1.31
C PHE A 5 -3.63 -75.51 1.69
N CYS A 6 -3.61 -74.42 2.44
CA CYS A 6 -4.77 -73.56 2.71
C CYS A 6 -4.21 -72.24 3.26
N ALA A 7 -4.63 -71.03 2.92
CA ALA A 7 -5.39 -70.42 1.85
C ALA A 7 -5.31 -68.91 2.17
N CYS A 8 -5.30 -68.08 1.13
CA CYS A 8 -5.80 -66.70 1.11
C CYS A 8 -5.29 -65.70 2.18
N CYS A 9 -4.44 -64.75 1.81
CA CYS A 9 -4.86 -63.47 1.23
C CYS A 9 -5.61 -62.54 2.22
N LEU A 10 -5.01 -61.37 2.44
CA LEU A 10 -5.64 -60.07 2.68
C LEU A 10 -6.18 -59.79 4.10
N LEU A 11 -5.32 -59.30 4.98
CA LEU A 11 -5.71 -58.34 6.02
C LEU A 11 -4.61 -57.27 6.18
N PHE A 12 -4.41 -56.45 5.16
CA PHE A 12 -3.83 -55.10 5.32
C PHE A 12 -4.98 -54.11 5.14
N ALA A 13 -5.81 -53.98 6.18
CA ALA A 13 -6.88 -52.99 6.22
C ALA A 13 -6.28 -51.60 6.49
N SER A 14 -5.97 -50.91 5.41
CA SER A 14 -6.14 -49.47 5.18
C SER A 14 -6.47 -48.62 6.41
N PHE A 15 -5.45 -48.18 7.15
CA PHE A 15 -5.55 -47.00 8.01
C PHE A 15 -5.23 -45.75 7.17
N PHE A 16 -6.10 -45.44 6.20
CA PHE A 16 -6.10 -44.12 5.58
C PHE A 16 -6.72 -43.16 6.59
N ALA A 17 -5.89 -42.59 7.46
CA ALA A 17 -6.25 -41.44 8.26
C ALA A 17 -6.58 -40.29 7.29
N SER A 18 -7.87 -40.09 7.04
CA SER A 18 -8.36 -38.94 6.29
C SER A 18 -7.98 -37.69 7.07
N SER A 19 -6.84 -37.12 6.69
CA SER A 19 -6.44 -35.79 7.10
C SER A 19 -7.41 -34.84 6.44
N GLY A 20 -8.52 -34.56 7.12
CA GLY A 20 -9.47 -33.54 6.70
C GLY A 20 -8.74 -32.23 6.62
N VAL A 21 -8.38 -31.82 5.40
CA VAL A 21 -7.94 -30.46 5.13
C VAL A 21 -9.15 -29.58 5.41
N PHE A 22 -9.16 -28.94 6.58
CA PHE A 22 -10.12 -27.88 6.87
C PHE A 22 -9.83 -26.73 5.92
N ALA A 23 -10.54 -26.69 4.79
CA ALA A 23 -10.59 -25.51 3.96
C ALA A 23 -11.27 -24.40 4.76
N SER A 24 -10.52 -23.36 5.12
CA SER A 24 -11.07 -22.17 5.75
C SER A 24 -12.08 -21.52 4.80
N SER A 25 -13.33 -21.35 5.24
CA SER A 25 -14.33 -20.59 4.48
C SER A 25 -13.80 -19.19 4.15
N PRO A 26 -14.09 -18.65 2.94
CA PRO A 26 -13.62 -17.33 2.57
C PRO A 26 -14.16 -16.29 3.55
N VAL A 27 -13.30 -15.36 3.97
CA VAL A 27 -13.68 -14.20 4.80
C VAL A 27 -14.80 -13.44 4.09
N SER A 28 -15.85 -13.06 4.81
CA SER A 28 -16.95 -12.29 4.22
C SER A 28 -16.50 -10.89 3.81
N ASP A 29 -17.15 -10.30 2.81
CA ASP A 29 -16.82 -8.96 2.31
C ASP A 29 -16.86 -7.90 3.41
N ALA A 30 -17.83 -8.01 4.33
CA ALA A 30 -17.95 -7.09 5.45
C ALA A 30 -16.74 -7.14 6.39
N VAL A 31 -16.27 -8.35 6.71
CA VAL A 31 -15.08 -8.54 7.56
C VAL A 31 -13.83 -8.06 6.82
N TYR A 32 -13.70 -8.37 5.53
CA TYR A 32 -12.55 -7.96 4.74
C TYR A 32 -12.46 -6.43 4.61
N ARG A 33 -13.59 -5.76 4.35
CA ARG A 33 -13.69 -4.29 4.33
C ARG A 33 -13.33 -3.67 5.68
N LYS A 34 -13.69 -4.31 6.80
CA LYS A 34 -13.28 -3.84 8.14
C LYS A 34 -11.76 -3.91 8.32
N GLN A 35 -11.11 -4.99 7.85
CA GLN A 35 -9.65 -5.13 7.89
C GLN A 35 -8.95 -4.08 7.04
N ILE A 36 -9.46 -3.81 5.84
CA ILE A 36 -8.91 -2.77 4.94
C ILE A 36 -9.04 -1.38 5.57
N ASN A 37 -10.20 -1.04 6.13
CA ASN A 37 -10.38 0.23 6.83
C ASN A 37 -9.41 0.38 8.00
N ALA A 38 -9.28 -0.65 8.83
CA ALA A 38 -8.34 -0.64 9.95
C ALA A 38 -6.89 -0.44 9.49
N PHE A 39 -6.49 -1.09 8.38
CA PHE A 39 -5.16 -0.91 7.81
C PHE A 39 -4.91 0.54 7.36
N VAL A 40 -5.86 1.17 6.66
CA VAL A 40 -5.72 2.57 6.21
C VAL A 40 -5.78 3.54 7.39
N ASP A 41 -6.62 3.29 8.37
CA ASP A 41 -6.71 4.11 9.59
C ASP A 41 -5.41 4.03 10.41
N GLU A 42 -4.82 2.85 10.55
CA GLU A 42 -3.52 2.67 11.21
C GLU A 42 -2.40 3.36 10.44
N TRP A 43 -2.45 3.34 9.11
CA TRP A 43 -1.49 4.06 8.28
C TRP A 43 -1.59 5.58 8.50
N HIS A 44 -2.79 6.14 8.56
CA HIS A 44 -2.98 7.56 8.90
C HIS A 44 -2.54 7.88 10.33
N ASP A 45 -2.79 6.98 11.26
CA ASP A 45 -2.40 7.10 12.67
C ASP A 45 -0.88 7.06 12.87
N ASP A 46 -0.15 6.25 12.07
CA ASP A 46 1.31 6.27 12.04
C ASP A 46 1.84 7.64 11.60
N ALA A 47 1.26 8.26 10.58
CA ALA A 47 1.65 9.61 10.14
C ALA A 47 1.37 10.68 11.22
N ALA A 48 0.20 10.59 11.87
CA ALA A 48 -0.19 11.52 12.93
C ALA A 48 0.77 11.48 14.13
N HIS A 49 1.39 10.32 14.38
CA HIS A 49 2.33 10.10 15.48
C HIS A 49 3.78 9.95 15.04
N ALA A 50 4.11 10.33 13.79
CA ALA A 50 5.46 10.25 13.24
C ALA A 50 6.14 8.87 13.39
N ARG A 51 5.36 7.78 13.30
CA ARG A 51 5.88 6.41 13.34
C ARG A 51 6.43 5.99 11.98
N LEU A 52 7.66 5.46 11.97
CA LEU A 52 8.31 5.01 10.73
C LEU A 52 7.60 3.82 10.05
N ALA A 53 6.79 3.07 10.80
CA ALA A 53 5.90 2.03 10.28
C ALA A 53 4.96 2.54 9.18
N TYR A 54 4.70 3.86 9.12
CA TYR A 54 4.02 4.53 8.02
C TYR A 54 4.61 4.16 6.65
N PHE A 55 5.93 4.18 6.53
CA PHE A 55 6.61 3.88 5.27
C PHE A 55 6.63 2.37 5.00
N ASP A 56 6.69 1.53 6.03
CA ASP A 56 6.72 0.07 5.88
C ASP A 56 5.40 -0.49 5.35
N LYS A 57 4.29 0.24 5.52
CA LYS A 57 2.98 -0.06 4.91
C LYS A 57 2.91 0.27 3.42
N ILE A 58 3.88 1.00 2.87
CA ILE A 58 4.00 1.28 1.44
C ILE A 58 4.87 0.18 0.82
N ALA A 59 4.42 -0.37 -0.32
CA ALA A 59 5.17 -1.37 -1.06
C ALA A 59 6.58 -0.83 -1.42
N PRO A 60 7.61 -1.68 -1.56
CA PRO A 60 8.96 -1.22 -1.94
C PRO A 60 9.00 -0.37 -3.22
N ASN A 61 8.15 -0.72 -4.20
CA ASN A 61 7.97 0.02 -5.45
C ASN A 61 6.73 0.94 -5.44
N GLY A 62 6.09 1.10 -4.28
CA GLY A 62 4.86 1.86 -4.15
C GLY A 62 5.07 3.35 -4.43
N ILE A 63 4.04 3.98 -4.99
CA ILE A 63 4.06 5.39 -5.41
C ILE A 63 3.22 6.24 -4.47
N TYR A 64 3.77 7.37 -4.06
CA TYR A 64 3.07 8.43 -3.35
C TYR A 64 3.07 9.71 -4.20
N ILE A 65 1.87 10.21 -4.49
CA ILE A 65 1.63 11.50 -5.16
C ILE A 65 1.08 12.47 -4.13
N GLY A 66 1.82 13.56 -3.91
CA GLY A 66 1.43 14.62 -3.00
C GLY A 66 0.50 15.65 -3.64
N THR A 67 0.30 16.77 -2.96
CA THR A 67 -0.61 17.84 -3.40
C THR A 67 0.04 18.83 -4.37
N ASP A 68 1.37 18.95 -4.36
CA ASP A 68 2.10 19.79 -5.30
C ASP A 68 2.43 19.03 -6.60
N LYS A 69 2.41 19.72 -7.74
CA LYS A 69 2.57 19.12 -9.07
C LYS A 69 3.89 18.37 -9.30
N THR A 70 4.91 18.65 -8.48
CA THR A 70 6.23 18.01 -8.54
C THR A 70 6.34 16.79 -7.62
N GLU A 71 5.33 16.54 -6.79
CA GLU A 71 5.33 15.50 -5.76
C GLU A 71 4.92 14.15 -6.33
N LEU A 72 5.92 13.41 -6.82
CA LEU A 72 5.79 12.01 -7.24
C LEU A 72 7.01 11.24 -6.76
N TRP A 73 6.82 10.33 -5.82
CA TRP A 73 7.91 9.60 -5.18
C TRP A 73 7.62 8.10 -5.14
N ASN A 74 8.67 7.29 -5.29
CA ASN A 74 8.65 5.94 -4.74
C ASN A 74 8.82 6.00 -3.21
N ARG A 75 8.62 4.88 -2.53
CA ARG A 75 8.73 4.80 -1.06
C ARG A 75 10.01 5.41 -0.48
N GLU A 76 11.18 5.05 -1.00
CA GLU A 76 12.46 5.51 -0.44
C GLU A 76 12.68 7.01 -0.67
N GLN A 77 12.29 7.52 -1.84
CA GLN A 77 12.33 8.95 -2.14
C GLN A 77 11.38 9.73 -1.24
N PHE A 78 10.18 9.18 -1.00
CA PHE A 78 9.20 9.81 -0.12
C PHE A 78 9.71 9.82 1.32
N LYS A 79 10.24 8.70 1.81
CA LYS A 79 10.84 8.58 3.14
C LYS A 79 11.99 9.57 3.35
N ALA A 80 12.87 9.70 2.36
CA ALA A 80 13.98 10.65 2.41
C ALA A 80 13.49 12.11 2.45
N TRP A 81 12.54 12.48 1.60
CA TRP A 81 11.92 13.81 1.58
C TRP A 81 11.16 14.11 2.89
N ALA A 82 10.47 13.10 3.42
CA ALA A 82 9.59 13.24 4.58
C ALA A 82 10.33 13.22 5.92
N LYS A 83 11.62 12.82 5.95
CA LYS A 83 12.42 12.64 7.17
C LYS A 83 12.25 13.77 8.19
N ARG A 84 12.38 15.03 7.75
CA ARG A 84 12.25 16.20 8.63
C ARG A 84 10.88 16.34 9.31
N PHE A 85 9.83 15.78 8.72
CA PHE A 85 8.49 15.82 9.30
C PHE A 85 8.28 14.74 10.35
N PHE A 86 8.93 13.58 10.17
CA PHE A 86 8.90 12.44 11.09
C PHE A 86 9.91 12.55 12.25
N GLU A 87 10.82 13.53 12.22
CA GLU A 87 11.67 13.88 13.36
C GLU A 87 10.94 14.73 14.43
N ARG A 88 9.70 15.14 14.15
CA ARG A 88 8.84 15.92 15.05
C ARG A 88 7.89 14.98 15.80
N LYS A 89 7.07 15.54 16.70
CA LYS A 89 6.02 14.78 17.40
C LYS A 89 4.88 14.30 16.49
N SER A 90 4.70 14.93 15.33
CA SER A 90 3.70 14.58 14.33
C SER A 90 4.13 15.03 12.92
N ALA A 91 3.73 14.26 11.90
CA ALA A 91 3.96 14.62 10.50
C ALA A 91 2.70 15.28 9.90
N TRP A 92 1.65 14.49 9.68
CA TRP A 92 0.37 14.91 9.12
C TRP A 92 -0.78 14.19 9.83
N SER A 93 -1.89 14.89 10.03
CA SER A 93 -3.14 14.31 10.52
C SER A 93 -4.11 14.13 9.36
N PHE A 94 -4.48 12.88 9.08
CA PHE A 94 -5.48 12.51 8.09
C PHE A 94 -6.62 11.78 8.78
N LYS A 95 -7.77 12.43 8.91
CA LYS A 95 -8.95 11.81 9.52
C LYS A 95 -9.98 11.52 8.43
N SER A 96 -10.31 10.25 8.24
CA SER A 96 -11.33 9.86 7.27
C SER A 96 -12.71 10.34 7.70
N VAL A 97 -13.35 11.15 6.86
CA VAL A 97 -14.76 11.55 6.97
C VAL A 97 -15.65 10.50 6.29
N LYS A 98 -15.19 10.00 5.14
CA LYS A 98 -15.85 8.96 4.36
C LYS A 98 -14.80 8.19 3.60
N ARG A 99 -14.90 6.86 3.58
CA ARG A 99 -14.09 5.97 2.75
C ARG A 99 -14.97 4.98 2.00
N ASN A 100 -14.79 4.88 0.69
CA ASN A 100 -15.34 3.77 -0.10
C ASN A 100 -14.23 2.77 -0.39
N VAL A 101 -14.55 1.49 -0.36
CA VAL A 101 -13.60 0.39 -0.62
C VAL A 101 -14.14 -0.44 -1.77
N TYR A 102 -13.27 -0.91 -2.64
CA TYR A 102 -13.61 -1.71 -3.81
C TYR A 102 -12.64 -2.87 -3.92
N LEU A 103 -13.14 -4.02 -4.36
CA LEU A 103 -12.39 -5.27 -4.38
C LEU A 103 -12.36 -5.80 -5.81
N SER A 104 -11.17 -6.23 -6.24
CA SER A 104 -11.04 -7.14 -7.39
C SER A 104 -11.75 -8.47 -7.12
N ALA A 105 -12.10 -9.20 -8.18
CA ALA A 105 -12.80 -10.48 -8.06
C ALA A 105 -12.03 -11.52 -7.22
N ASP A 106 -10.69 -11.52 -7.33
CA ASP A 106 -9.79 -12.38 -6.55
C ASP A 106 -9.37 -11.77 -5.21
N ARG A 107 -9.80 -10.52 -4.93
CA ARG A 107 -9.56 -9.75 -3.71
C ARG A 107 -8.09 -9.47 -3.41
N LYS A 108 -7.20 -9.69 -4.39
CA LYS A 108 -5.75 -9.41 -4.23
C LYS A 108 -5.45 -7.93 -4.40
N PHE A 109 -6.21 -7.24 -5.24
CA PHE A 109 -6.17 -5.80 -5.37
C PHE A 109 -7.42 -5.16 -4.79
N ILE A 110 -7.19 -4.08 -4.05
CA ILE A 110 -8.20 -3.26 -3.42
C ILE A 110 -7.92 -1.83 -3.86
N TRP A 111 -8.95 -1.08 -4.22
CA TRP A 111 -8.84 0.37 -4.37
C TRP A 111 -9.82 1.05 -3.43
N PHE A 112 -9.48 2.25 -3.01
CA PHE A 112 -10.32 3.06 -2.15
C PHE A 112 -10.23 4.52 -2.55
N ASP A 113 -11.29 5.25 -2.25
CA ASP A 113 -11.28 6.70 -2.22
C ASP A 113 -11.78 7.16 -0.84
N GLU A 114 -11.23 8.28 -0.37
CA GLU A 114 -11.65 8.89 0.88
C GLU A 114 -11.69 10.41 0.82
N LEU A 115 -12.64 10.96 1.55
CA LEU A 115 -12.66 12.35 1.96
C LEU A 115 -12.03 12.45 3.33
N LEU A 116 -11.05 13.33 3.46
CA LEU A 116 -10.22 13.52 4.65
C LEU A 116 -10.44 14.91 5.23
N ASP A 117 -10.52 14.97 6.56
CA ASP A 117 -10.30 16.19 7.33
C ASP A 117 -8.81 16.27 7.71
N THR A 118 -8.17 17.38 7.37
CA THR A 118 -6.70 17.55 7.47
C THR A 118 -6.33 18.97 7.89
N GLN A 119 -5.07 19.17 8.29
CA GLN A 119 -4.54 20.52 8.57
C GLN A 119 -4.51 21.47 7.35
N MET A 120 -4.64 20.94 6.12
CA MET A 120 -4.69 21.74 4.89
C MET A 120 -6.13 22.10 4.49
N GLY A 121 -7.12 21.69 5.29
CA GLY A 121 -8.53 21.67 4.91
C GLY A 121 -8.95 20.31 4.34
N PRO A 122 -10.15 20.23 3.75
CA PRO A 122 -10.64 18.99 3.15
C PRO A 122 -9.71 18.51 2.04
N CYS A 123 -9.29 17.26 2.12
CA CYS A 123 -8.55 16.59 1.06
C CYS A 123 -9.35 15.39 0.54
N GLN A 124 -9.16 15.07 -0.73
CA GLN A 124 -9.59 13.80 -1.30
C GLN A 124 -8.37 12.97 -1.61
N ALA A 125 -8.42 11.69 -1.27
CA ALA A 125 -7.36 10.75 -1.56
C ALA A 125 -7.90 9.49 -2.20
N SER A 126 -7.07 8.87 -3.03
CA SER A 126 -7.33 7.56 -3.61
C SER A 126 -6.10 6.69 -3.46
N GLY A 127 -6.31 5.41 -3.18
CA GLY A 127 -5.20 4.46 -3.03
C GLY A 127 -5.50 3.09 -3.59
N VAL A 128 -4.43 2.36 -3.88
CA VAL A 128 -4.43 0.96 -4.31
C VAL A 128 -3.64 0.16 -3.28
N ILE A 129 -4.23 -0.92 -2.80
CA ILE A 129 -3.66 -1.85 -1.85
C ILE A 129 -3.52 -3.21 -2.51
N ARG A 130 -2.38 -3.87 -2.32
CA ARG A 130 -2.19 -5.28 -2.63
C ARG A 130 -2.23 -6.12 -1.35
N LYS A 131 -3.00 -7.21 -1.38
CA LYS A 131 -2.91 -8.28 -0.38
C LYS A 131 -1.70 -9.15 -0.71
N THR A 132 -0.81 -9.31 0.25
CA THR A 132 0.34 -10.23 0.20
C THR A 132 0.17 -11.35 1.21
N ASP A 133 1.09 -12.32 1.21
CA ASP A 133 1.14 -13.33 2.27
C ASP A 133 1.41 -12.72 3.64
N ASN A 134 2.10 -11.57 3.69
CA ASN A 134 2.50 -10.87 4.91
C ASN A 134 1.50 -9.82 5.40
N GLY A 135 0.42 -9.54 4.66
CA GLY A 135 -0.55 -8.52 5.06
C GLY A 135 -1.09 -7.71 3.89
N PHE A 136 -1.25 -6.42 4.10
CA PHE A 136 -1.63 -5.43 3.09
C PHE A 136 -0.45 -4.47 2.88
N GLU A 137 -0.28 -4.00 1.65
CA GLU A 137 0.67 -2.93 1.33
C GLU A 137 0.06 -1.96 0.33
N ILE A 138 0.43 -0.69 0.44
CA ILE A 138 -0.01 0.38 -0.45
C ILE A 138 0.89 0.41 -1.67
N GLU A 139 0.31 0.12 -2.84
CA GLU A 139 0.99 0.18 -4.13
C GLU A 139 0.96 1.58 -4.74
N HIS A 140 -0.11 2.32 -4.48
CA HIS A 140 -0.28 3.68 -4.98
C HIS A 140 -1.14 4.48 -4.02
N TYR A 141 -0.78 5.74 -3.80
CA TYR A 141 -1.60 6.71 -3.09
C TYR A 141 -1.46 8.09 -3.71
N GLN A 142 -2.58 8.78 -3.87
CA GLN A 142 -2.62 10.16 -4.35
C GLN A 142 -3.48 11.00 -3.40
N LEU A 143 -2.93 12.14 -2.99
CA LEU A 143 -3.60 13.13 -2.14
C LEU A 143 -3.86 14.40 -2.93
N SER A 144 -5.05 14.99 -2.81
CA SER A 144 -5.38 16.25 -3.46
C SER A 144 -6.23 17.12 -2.54
N ILE A 145 -6.03 18.44 -2.62
CA ILE A 145 -6.89 19.39 -1.90
C ILE A 145 -8.27 19.38 -2.58
N ALA A 146 -9.34 19.15 -1.82
CA ALA A 146 -10.69 19.13 -2.35
C ALA A 146 -11.22 20.57 -2.46
N ILE A 147 -11.05 21.16 -3.65
CA ILE A 147 -11.46 22.54 -3.93
C ILE A 147 -12.96 22.59 -4.25
N PRO A 148 -13.78 23.37 -3.49
CA PRO A 148 -15.18 23.58 -3.84
C PRO A 148 -15.32 24.24 -5.22
N ASN A 149 -16.29 23.80 -6.00
CA ASN A 149 -16.50 24.28 -7.37
C ASN A 149 -16.77 25.79 -7.40
N GLU A 150 -17.40 26.34 -6.36
CA GLU A 150 -17.72 27.76 -6.21
C GLU A 150 -16.48 28.66 -6.16
N VAL A 151 -15.31 28.11 -5.81
CA VAL A 151 -14.05 28.85 -5.70
C VAL A 151 -12.99 28.38 -6.70
N ALA A 152 -13.29 27.39 -7.54
CA ALA A 152 -12.34 26.77 -8.45
C ALA A 152 -11.67 27.78 -9.41
N ASP A 153 -12.45 28.71 -9.98
CA ASP A 153 -11.93 29.75 -10.88
C ASP A 153 -10.93 30.68 -10.19
N LYS A 154 -11.18 31.01 -8.92
CA LYS A 154 -10.28 31.86 -8.12
C LYS A 154 -8.96 31.15 -7.85
N VAL A 155 -9.03 29.87 -7.48
CA VAL A 155 -7.84 29.04 -7.26
C VAL A 155 -7.04 28.87 -8.56
N SER A 156 -7.71 28.60 -9.68
CA SER A 156 -7.07 28.47 -10.99
C SER A 156 -6.28 29.72 -11.40
N LYS A 157 -6.85 30.92 -11.16
CA LYS A 157 -6.15 32.19 -11.41
C LYS A 157 -4.91 32.34 -10.52
N MET A 158 -5.03 32.05 -9.22
CA MET A 158 -3.90 32.13 -8.29
C MET A 158 -2.76 31.18 -8.67
N VAL A 159 -3.09 29.95 -9.10
CA VAL A 159 -2.08 28.99 -9.57
C VAL A 159 -1.34 29.54 -10.79
N LYS A 160 -2.06 30.03 -11.81
CA LYS A 160 -1.45 30.63 -13.01
C LYS A 160 -0.55 31.82 -12.69
N GLU A 161 -0.98 32.68 -11.77
CA GLU A 161 -0.18 33.82 -11.30
C GLU A 161 1.07 33.36 -10.53
N SER A 162 0.99 32.27 -9.76
CA SER A 162 2.17 31.72 -9.07
C SER A 162 3.17 31.10 -10.04
N GLU A 163 2.71 30.41 -11.09
CA GLU A 163 3.54 29.70 -12.05
C GLU A 163 4.16 30.60 -13.14
N SER A 164 3.58 31.78 -13.38
CA SER A 164 4.08 32.75 -14.38
C SER A 164 5.21 33.65 -13.84
N LYS A 165 5.45 33.63 -12.52
CA LYS A 165 6.61 34.32 -11.93
C LYS A 165 7.87 33.50 -12.24
N PRO A 166 8.93 34.08 -12.82
CA PRO A 166 10.19 33.37 -13.01
C PRO A 166 10.69 32.90 -11.65
N ASP A 167 10.84 31.58 -11.50
CA ASP A 167 11.28 30.98 -10.26
C ASP A 167 12.72 31.41 -9.93
N ALA A 168 12.92 32.01 -8.75
CA ALA A 168 14.20 31.95 -8.03
C ALA A 168 14.49 30.54 -7.46
N LYS A 169 13.78 29.52 -7.96
CA LYS A 169 13.74 28.13 -7.50
C LYS A 169 13.75 27.10 -8.64
N THR A 170 14.36 27.43 -9.78
CA THR A 170 14.81 26.42 -10.76
C THR A 170 15.99 25.59 -10.25
N GLU A 171 16.05 25.31 -8.95
CA GLU A 171 16.65 24.08 -8.46
C GLU A 171 15.48 23.18 -8.07
N VAL A 172 14.97 22.43 -9.04
CA VAL A 172 14.49 21.09 -8.72
C VAL A 172 15.69 20.42 -8.08
N LYS A 173 15.76 20.41 -6.73
CA LYS A 173 16.79 19.63 -6.04
C LYS A 173 16.71 18.24 -6.64
N PRO A 174 17.78 17.73 -7.26
CA PRO A 174 17.74 16.42 -7.88
C PRO A 174 17.16 15.46 -6.85
N LYS A 175 16.09 14.78 -7.25
CA LYS A 175 15.50 13.69 -6.49
C LYS A 175 16.68 12.84 -6.02
N PRO A 176 16.84 12.53 -4.73
CA PRO A 176 17.95 11.69 -4.30
C PRO A 176 17.86 10.42 -5.14
N ASP A 177 18.85 10.23 -6.01
CA ASP A 177 18.89 9.10 -6.91
C ASP A 177 18.79 7.86 -6.02
N ALA A 178 17.74 7.07 -6.23
CA ALA A 178 17.72 5.71 -5.72
C ALA A 178 18.88 5.04 -6.45
N LYS A 179 20.05 5.00 -5.81
CA LYS A 179 21.24 4.34 -6.33
C LYS A 179 20.76 3.01 -6.88
N THR A 180 20.91 2.85 -8.19
CA THR A 180 20.81 1.55 -8.84
C THR A 180 21.84 0.67 -8.13
N GLU A 181 21.38 -0.19 -7.22
CA GLU A 181 22.18 -1.32 -6.78
C GLU A 181 22.35 -2.19 -8.03
N ALA A 182 23.48 -1.98 -8.71
CA ALA A 182 23.97 -2.88 -9.71
C ALA A 182 24.09 -4.25 -9.03
N LYS A 183 23.21 -5.16 -9.42
CA LYS A 183 23.31 -6.59 -9.13
C LYS A 183 24.74 -7.02 -9.51
N PRO A 184 25.51 -7.67 -8.63
CA PRO A 184 26.84 -8.14 -9.02
C PRO A 184 26.67 -9.12 -10.18
N GLU A 185 27.30 -8.83 -11.31
CA GLU A 185 27.47 -9.76 -12.40
C GLU A 185 28.16 -11.01 -11.86
N THR A 186 27.41 -12.10 -11.74
CA THR A 186 27.98 -13.42 -11.62
C THR A 186 28.67 -13.75 -12.94
N LYS A 187 30.01 -13.64 -12.97
CA LYS A 187 30.84 -14.26 -14.01
C LYS A 187 30.42 -15.74 -14.14
N PRO A 188 30.23 -16.26 -15.36
CA PRO A 188 30.05 -17.69 -15.53
C PRO A 188 31.34 -18.40 -15.11
N ALA A 189 31.23 -19.34 -14.18
CA ALA A 189 32.28 -20.32 -13.95
C ALA A 189 32.37 -21.17 -15.22
N ALA A 190 33.51 -21.10 -15.90
CA ALA A 190 33.89 -22.10 -16.87
C ALA A 190 34.07 -23.43 -16.13
N TYR A 191 33.23 -24.41 -16.44
CA TYR A 191 33.56 -25.83 -16.66
C TYR A 191 32.38 -26.50 -17.36
#